data_AF-A0A0A9XUQ6-F1
#
_entry.id   AF-A0A0A9XUQ6-F1
#
_cell.length_a   1.000
_cell.length_b   1.000
_cell.length_c   1.000
_cell.angle_alpha   90.00
_cell.angle_beta   90.00
_cell.angle_gamma   90.00
#
_symmetry.space_group_name_H-M   'P 1'
#
loop_
_entity.id
_entity.type
_entity.pdbx_description
1 polymer ?
#
loop_
_entity_poly.entity_id
_entity_poly.type
_entity_poly.pdbx_seq_one_letter_code
_entity_poly.pdbx_strand_id
1 'polypeptide(L)'
;MHKHPGGLDPIKDMGGMDITSSFESIGHSSFALATSKSYIIGRVDPASAPKRAATANTDTELPKWSEMDRNALRKYKAGGEIIPLWLIFTIVLIMFCVLYRLIF
;
A
#
# COMPACT_ATOMS: atom_id res chain seq x y z
N MET A 1 -1.96 21.65 7.41
CA MET A 1 -1.06 20.48 7.31
C MET A 1 -1.01 19.62 8.58
N HIS A 2 -0.73 20.15 9.78
CA HIS A 2 -0.46 19.32 10.99
C HIS A 2 -1.64 18.62 11.67
N LYS A 3 -2.88 18.77 11.16
CA LYS A 3 -4.08 18.19 11.78
C LYS A 3 -4.53 16.87 11.14
N HIS A 4 -3.80 16.37 10.15
CA HIS A 4 -4.11 15.10 9.52
C HIS A 4 -3.76 13.94 10.46
N PRO A 5 -4.71 13.07 10.85
CA PRO A 5 -4.45 11.99 11.80
C PRO A 5 -3.40 10.96 11.32
N GLY A 6 -3.25 10.80 10.00
CA GLY A 6 -2.24 9.93 9.40
C GLY A 6 -0.85 10.57 9.29
N GLY A 7 -0.60 11.69 9.96
CA GLY A 7 0.66 12.42 9.87
C GLY A 7 0.78 13.29 8.60
N LEU A 8 1.93 13.96 8.47
CA LEU A 8 2.18 14.92 7.40
C LEU A 8 2.78 14.28 6.15
N ASP A 9 3.56 13.21 6.33
CA ASP A 9 4.32 12.54 5.28
C ASP A 9 3.48 12.20 4.03
N PRO A 10 2.28 11.57 4.14
CA PRO A 10 1.49 11.26 2.94
C PRO A 10 1.00 12.51 2.19
N ILE A 11 0.73 13.62 2.89
CA ILE A 11 0.30 14.87 2.25
C ILE A 11 1.48 15.55 1.55
N LYS A 12 2.69 15.46 2.12
CA LYS A 12 3.90 16.03 1.54
C LYS A 12 4.34 15.26 0.30
N ASP A 13 4.35 13.93 0.40
CA ASP A 13 4.87 13.06 -0.65
C ASP A 13 3.92 12.98 -1.85
N MET A 14 2.61 13.14 -1.61
CA MET A 14 1.59 13.07 -2.65
C MET A 14 0.99 14.44 -3.04
N GLY A 15 1.58 15.54 -2.54
CA GLY A 15 1.09 16.89 -2.78
C GLY A 15 1.14 17.28 -4.26
N GLY A 16 0.01 17.74 -4.81
CA GLY A 16 -0.09 18.18 -6.20
C GLY A 16 -0.38 17.07 -7.22
N MET A 17 -0.55 15.83 -6.77
CA MET A 17 -0.96 14.71 -7.62
C MET A 17 -2.44 14.35 -7.41
N ASP A 18 -3.02 13.59 -8.34
CA ASP A 18 -4.31 12.92 -8.13
C ASP A 18 -4.10 11.70 -7.22
N ILE A 19 -4.64 11.77 -6.01
CA ILE A 19 -4.50 10.75 -4.97
C ILE A 19 -5.77 9.95 -4.74
N THR A 20 -6.73 9.98 -5.67
CA THR A 20 -8.05 9.35 -5.50
C THR A 20 -7.94 7.87 -5.10
N SER A 21 -7.09 7.10 -5.79
CA SER A 21 -6.89 5.67 -5.50
C SER A 21 -6.36 5.43 -4.09
N SER A 22 -5.30 6.14 -3.68
CA SER A 22 -4.73 6.01 -2.33
C SER A 22 -5.69 6.49 -1.24
N PHE A 23 -6.48 7.52 -1.52
CA PHE A 23 -7.48 8.04 -0.58
C PHE A 23 -8.64 7.06 -0.36
N GLU A 24 -9.11 6.40 -1.43
CA GLU A 24 -10.19 5.41 -1.37
C GLU A 24 -9.73 4.08 -0.75
N SER A 25 -8.52 3.61 -1.08
CA SER A 25 -7.98 2.34 -0.58
C SER A 25 -7.82 2.31 0.94
N ILE A 26 -7.59 3.48 1.57
CA ILE A 26 -7.46 3.60 3.04
C ILE A 26 -8.82 3.44 3.74
N GLY A 27 -9.93 3.78 3.09
CA GLY A 27 -11.26 3.68 3.70
C GLY A 27 -11.51 4.73 4.80
N HIS A 28 -11.43 6.01 4.44
CA HIS A 28 -11.67 7.12 5.37
C HIS A 28 -13.10 7.11 5.96
N SER A 29 -13.23 7.50 7.22
CA SER A 29 -14.54 7.59 7.90
C SER A 29 -15.45 8.66 7.30
N SER A 30 -16.76 8.57 7.55
CA SER A 30 -17.75 9.57 7.09
C SER A 30 -17.41 10.99 7.55
N PHE A 31 -16.89 11.15 8.76
CA PHE A 31 -16.43 12.43 9.29
C PHE A 31 -15.20 12.97 8.54
N ALA A 32 -14.24 12.10 8.19
CA ALA A 32 -13.07 12.49 7.40
C ALA A 32 -13.46 12.91 5.97
N LEU A 33 -14.44 12.22 5.36
CA LEU A 33 -15.01 12.60 4.07
C LEU A 33 -15.78 13.92 4.12
N ALA A 34 -16.49 14.20 5.21
CA ALA A 34 -17.15 15.49 5.40
C ALA A 34 -16.13 16.61 5.59
N THR A 35 -15.06 16.33 6.34
CA THR A 35 -13.96 17.26 6.57
C THR A 35 -13.17 17.54 5.30
N SER A 36 -12.93 16.55 4.43
CA SER A 36 -12.18 16.77 3.18
C SER A 36 -12.92 17.73 2.24
N LYS A 37 -14.26 17.69 2.23
CA LYS A 37 -15.10 18.58 1.41
C LYS A 37 -14.96 20.05 1.77
N SER A 38 -14.66 20.40 3.03
CA SER A 38 -14.48 21.80 3.43
C SER A 38 -13.17 22.43 2.93
N TYR A 39 -12.21 21.60 2.49
CA TYR A 39 -10.93 22.05 1.93
C TYR A 39 -10.91 22.09 0.39
N ILE A 40 -12.05 21.89 -0.28
CA ILE A 40 -12.13 21.99 -1.74
C ILE A 40 -12.02 23.46 -2.17
N ILE A 41 -10.99 23.78 -2.94
CA ILE A 41 -10.76 25.14 -3.49
C ILE A 41 -11.13 25.27 -4.98
N GLY A 42 -11.43 24.17 -5.67
CA GLY A 42 -11.73 24.17 -7.09
C GLY A 42 -11.86 22.76 -7.67
N ARG A 43 -11.99 22.68 -9.00
CA ARG A 43 -11.98 21.42 -9.77
C ARG A 43 -11.00 21.55 -10.94
N VAL A 44 -10.37 20.45 -11.30
CA VAL A 44 -9.47 20.38 -12.46
C VAL A 44 -10.29 20.55 -13.74
N ASP A 45 -9.79 21.34 -14.69
CA ASP A 45 -10.42 21.50 -16.00
C ASP A 45 -10.38 20.17 -16.77
N PRO A 46 -11.52 19.64 -17.25
CA PRO A 46 -11.56 18.39 -18.01
C PRO A 46 -10.65 18.37 -19.24
N ALA A 47 -10.34 19.52 -19.86
CA ALA A 47 -9.42 19.60 -20.98
C ALA A 47 -7.94 19.46 -20.57
N SER A 48 -7.62 19.80 -19.31
CA SER A 48 -6.28 19.73 -18.73
C SER A 48 -5.99 18.42 -18.00
N ALA A 49 -7.04 17.62 -17.74
CA ALA A 49 -6.89 16.34 -17.08
C ALA A 49 -5.98 15.45 -17.96
N PRO A 50 -4.87 14.90 -17.42
CA PRO A 50 -4.13 13.89 -18.16
C PRO A 50 -5.13 12.82 -18.57
N LYS A 51 -5.21 12.49 -19.87
CA LYS A 51 -5.94 11.31 -20.32
C LYS A 51 -5.45 10.20 -19.40
N ARG A 52 -6.32 9.67 -18.53
CA ARG A 52 -6.01 8.51 -17.73
C ARG A 52 -5.37 7.56 -18.70
N ALA A 53 -4.05 7.35 -18.57
CA ALA A 53 -3.46 6.20 -19.22
C ALA A 53 -4.35 5.10 -18.70
N ALA A 54 -4.98 4.37 -19.61
CA ALA A 54 -5.42 3.03 -19.28
C ALA A 54 -4.12 2.31 -18.91
N THR A 55 -3.64 2.52 -17.68
CA THR A 55 -2.88 1.53 -16.97
C THR A 55 -3.82 0.37 -17.01
N ALA A 56 -3.59 -0.49 -18.01
CA ALA A 56 -4.14 -1.81 -18.07
C ALA A 56 -4.16 -2.30 -16.63
N ASN A 57 -5.35 -2.61 -16.15
CA ASN A 57 -5.55 -3.25 -14.87
C ASN A 57 -4.74 -4.55 -14.91
N THR A 58 -3.46 -4.47 -14.59
CA THR A 58 -2.68 -5.53 -13.99
C THR A 58 -2.76 -5.37 -12.48
N ASP A 59 -3.89 -4.90 -11.98
CA ASP A 59 -4.45 -5.42 -10.76
C ASP A 59 -4.76 -6.88 -11.06
N THR A 60 -3.86 -7.77 -10.63
CA THR A 60 -4.32 -9.10 -10.25
C THR A 60 -5.18 -8.86 -9.01
N GLU A 61 -6.40 -8.37 -9.21
CA GLU A 61 -7.34 -8.00 -8.18
C GLU A 61 -7.74 -9.32 -7.52
N LEU A 62 -7.00 -9.71 -6.48
CA LEU A 62 -7.36 -10.87 -5.69
C LEU A 62 -8.75 -10.59 -5.15
N PRO A 63 -9.73 -11.50 -5.37
CA PRO A 63 -11.09 -11.28 -4.93
C PRO A 63 -11.10 -10.94 -3.44
N LYS A 64 -11.91 -9.93 -3.08
CA LYS A 64 -12.05 -9.51 -1.69
C LYS A 64 -12.62 -10.69 -0.88
N TRP A 65 -11.91 -11.11 0.16
CA TRP A 65 -12.24 -12.30 0.95
C TRP A 65 -13.63 -12.27 1.60
N SER A 66 -14.20 -11.10 1.84
CA SER A 66 -15.58 -10.96 2.33
C SER A 66 -16.64 -11.37 1.31
N GLU A 67 -16.28 -11.41 0.03
CA GLU A 67 -17.20 -11.68 -1.10
C GLU A 67 -16.95 -13.06 -1.74
N MET A 68 -15.92 -13.78 -1.29
CA MET A 68 -15.59 -15.11 -1.79
C MET A 68 -16.44 -16.22 -1.16
N ASP A 69 -16.72 -17.25 -1.95
CA ASP A 69 -17.35 -18.47 -1.46
C ASP A 69 -16.48 -19.17 -0.39
N ARG A 70 -17.14 -19.85 0.54
CA ARG A 70 -16.49 -20.59 1.64
C ARG A 70 -15.47 -21.62 1.17
N ASN A 71 -15.68 -22.24 0.00
CA ASN A 71 -14.71 -23.17 -0.57
C ASN A 71 -13.50 -22.47 -1.20
N ALA A 72 -13.70 -21.27 -1.76
CA ALA A 72 -12.62 -20.44 -2.29
C ALA A 72 -11.73 -19.90 -1.16
N LEU A 73 -12.32 -19.50 -0.03
CA LEU A 73 -11.58 -19.07 1.16
C LEU A 73 -10.67 -20.16 1.74
N ARG A 74 -11.08 -21.43 1.70
CA ARG A 74 -10.22 -22.56 2.14
C ARG A 74 -9.00 -22.78 1.25
N LYS A 75 -9.06 -22.37 -0.02
CA LYS A 75 -7.96 -22.49 -0.99
C LYS A 75 -7.14 -21.21 -1.11
N TYR A 76 -7.62 -20.10 -0.57
CA TYR A 76 -6.94 -18.82 -0.62
C TYR A 76 -5.67 -18.85 0.25
N LYS A 77 -4.50 -18.76 -0.40
CA LYS A 77 -3.20 -18.71 0.27
C LYS A 77 -2.72 -17.25 0.31
N ALA A 78 -3.32 -16.45 1.18
CA ALA A 78 -2.78 -15.12 1.50
C ALA A 78 -1.57 -15.25 2.40
N GLY A 79 -0.39 -15.26 1.80
CA GLY A 79 0.87 -15.17 2.51
C GLY A 79 1.98 -15.13 1.47
N GLY A 80 2.67 -14.00 1.38
CA GLY A 80 3.94 -13.91 0.65
C GLY A 80 4.86 -15.03 1.13
N GLU A 81 5.76 -15.48 0.25
CA GLU A 81 6.63 -16.63 0.50
C GLU A 81 7.27 -16.54 1.89
N ILE A 82 6.77 -17.35 2.82
CA ILE A 82 7.30 -17.39 4.19
C ILE A 82 8.70 -17.96 4.08
N ILE A 83 9.70 -17.09 4.19
CA ILE A 83 11.10 -17.51 4.19
C ILE A 83 11.27 -18.46 5.37
N PRO A 84 11.67 -19.72 5.12
CA PRO A 84 11.66 -20.71 6.17
C PRO A 84 12.78 -20.42 7.17
N LEU A 85 12.51 -20.60 8.46
CA LEU A 85 13.36 -20.12 9.55
C LEU A 85 14.80 -20.68 9.51
N TRP A 86 14.97 -21.88 8.95
CA TRP A 86 16.29 -22.50 8.75
C TRP A 86 17.16 -21.69 7.78
N LEU A 87 16.58 -21.05 6.76
CA LEU A 87 17.31 -20.24 5.80
C LEU A 87 17.91 -18.99 6.47
N ILE A 88 17.13 -18.34 7.34
CA ILE A 88 17.62 -17.23 8.17
C ILE A 88 18.76 -17.70 9.08
N PHE A 89 18.60 -18.86 9.74
CA PHE A 89 19.63 -19.41 10.62
C PHE A 89 20.94 -19.72 9.87
N THR A 90 20.86 -20.29 8.66
CA THR A 90 22.04 -20.57 7.84
C THR A 90 22.79 -19.31 7.42
N ILE A 91 22.08 -18.24 7.04
CA ILE A 91 22.68 -16.96 6.66
C ILE A 91 23.41 -16.33 7.84
N VAL A 92 22.79 -16.35 9.04
CA VAL A 92 23.40 -15.82 10.27
C VAL A 92 24.66 -16.59 10.63
N LEU A 93 24.65 -17.93 10.52
CA LEU A 93 25.81 -18.78 10.81
C LEU A 93 26.97 -18.51 9.83
N ILE A 94 26.68 -18.38 8.54
CA ILE A 94 27.69 -18.06 7.52
C ILE A 94 28.28 -16.66 7.77
N MET A 95 27.44 -15.66 8.01
CA MET A 95 27.87 -14.30 8.32
C MET A 95 28.79 -14.29 9.55
N PHE A 96 28.39 -14.99 10.62
CA PHE A 96 29.21 -15.15 11.81
C PHE A 96 30.56 -15.77 11.45
N CYS A 97 30.58 -16.92 10.77
CA CYS A 97 31.81 -17.63 10.40
C CYS A 97 32.80 -16.77 9.57
N VAL A 98 32.28 -15.94 8.65
CA VAL A 98 33.09 -14.98 7.88
C VAL A 98 33.69 -13.90 8.80
N LEU A 99 32.93 -13.37 9.76
CA LEU A 99 33.45 -12.41 10.73
C LEU A 99 34.50 -13.02 11.66
N TYR A 100 34.33 -14.27 12.10
CA TYR A 100 35.36 -14.98 12.88
C TYR A 100 36.66 -15.14 12.10
N ARG A 101 36.58 -15.48 10.82
CA ARG A 101 37.74 -15.58 9.90
C ARG A 101 38.43 -14.24 9.63
N LEU A 102 37.75 -13.12 9.83
CA LEU A 102 38.30 -11.78 9.63
C LEU A 102 38.96 -11.24 10.91
N ILE A 103 38.48 -11.68 12.07
CA ILE A 103 38.89 -11.20 13.40
C ILE A 103 40.00 -12.08 14.00
N PHE A 104 40.03 -13.36 13.67
CA PHE A 104 41.03 -14.34 14.11
C PHE A 104 41.70 -15.01 12.91
#